data_AF-A0A535SEZ2-F1
#
_entry.id   AF-A0A535SEZ2-F1
#
_cell.length_a   1.000
_cell.length_b   1.000
_cell.length_c   1.000
_cell.angle_alpha   90.00
_cell.angle_beta   90.00
_cell.angle_gamma   90.00
#
_symmetry.space_group_name_H-M   'P 1'
#
loop_
_entity.id
_entity.type
_entity.pdbx_description
1 polymer ?
#
loop_
_entity_poly.entity_id
_entity_poly.type
_entity_poly.pdbx_seq_one_letter_code
_entity_poly.pdbx_strand_id
1 'polypeptide(L)'
;MVPDSCPYRRPFSDDFADCPGYEPELYLPTSLRQAPLPPVWTCCHLTIGAIKGELGHLYARCLIGDAAARREALLRKLRGPRAA
;
A
#
# COMPACT_ATOMS: atom_id res chain seq x y z
N MET A 1 -0.98 -11.86 -12.01
CA MET A 1 -0.84 -10.93 -10.87
C MET A 1 -0.83 -9.53 -11.44
N VAL A 2 -1.65 -8.61 -10.92
CA VAL A 2 -1.71 -7.23 -11.44
C VAL A 2 -0.38 -6.53 -11.09
N PRO A 3 0.33 -5.88 -12.03
CA PRO A 3 1.70 -5.41 -11.82
C PRO A 3 1.89 -4.44 -10.63
N ASP A 4 0.91 -3.58 -10.38
CA ASP A 4 0.87 -2.61 -9.30
C ASP A 4 0.18 -3.14 -8.03
N SER A 5 -0.09 -4.45 -7.95
CA SER A 5 -0.53 -5.07 -6.70
C SER A 5 0.54 -4.93 -5.62
N CYS A 6 0.12 -4.64 -4.39
CA CYS A 6 0.96 -4.72 -3.20
C CYS A 6 1.30 -6.21 -2.94
N PRO A 7 2.59 -6.60 -2.84
CA PRO A 7 3.01 -7.99 -2.72
C PRO A 7 2.97 -8.49 -1.27
N TYR A 8 2.90 -7.59 -0.30
CA TYR A 8 3.00 -7.93 1.12
C TYR A 8 1.65 -8.37 1.68
N ARG A 9 1.67 -9.38 2.56
CA ARG A 9 0.47 -9.83 3.28
C ARG A 9 0.07 -8.79 4.33
N ARG A 10 -1.24 -8.70 4.53
CA ARG A 10 -1.87 -7.85 5.54
C ARG A 10 -2.47 -8.72 6.65
N PRO A 11 -2.72 -8.17 7.86
CA PRO A 11 -2.34 -6.82 8.29
C PRO A 11 -0.81 -6.65 8.33
N PHE A 12 -0.33 -5.41 8.20
CA PHE A 12 1.08 -5.13 8.43
C PHE A 12 1.33 -5.18 9.95
N SER A 13 2.46 -5.73 10.37
CA SER A 13 2.86 -5.69 11.78
C SER A 13 3.25 -4.26 12.19
N ASP A 14 3.26 -3.99 13.48
CA ASP A 14 3.64 -2.67 14.03
C ASP A 14 5.07 -2.26 13.66
N ASP A 15 5.94 -3.24 13.40
CA ASP A 15 7.34 -3.11 13.03
C ASP A 15 7.61 -3.42 11.54
N PHE A 16 6.57 -3.40 10.70
CA PHE A 16 6.67 -3.78 9.30
C PHE A 16 7.72 -2.94 8.53
N ALA A 17 8.81 -3.59 8.13
CA ALA A 17 9.94 -2.97 7.42
C ALA A 17 10.23 -3.61 6.06
N ASP A 18 9.41 -4.58 5.62
CA ASP A 18 9.71 -5.36 4.40
C ASP A 18 9.58 -4.53 3.11
N CYS A 19 8.85 -3.41 3.16
CA CYS A 19 8.68 -2.49 2.06
C CYS A 19 9.40 -1.16 2.35
N PRO A 20 10.46 -0.81 1.61
CA PRO A 20 11.14 0.48 1.76
C PRO A 20 10.27 1.70 1.41
N GLY A 21 9.17 1.46 0.67
CA GLY A 21 8.16 2.47 0.37
C GLY A 21 7.03 2.52 1.40
N TYR A 22 7.08 1.76 2.49
CA TYR A 22 6.06 1.78 3.52
C TYR A 22 6.02 3.14 4.22
N GLU A 23 4.86 3.78 4.20
CA GLU A 23 4.58 5.00 4.94
C GLU A 23 3.34 4.73 5.81
N PRO A 24 3.52 4.53 7.13
CA PRO A 24 2.45 4.05 8.00
C PRO A 24 1.32 5.07 8.10
N GLU A 25 0.09 4.58 7.98
CA GLU A 25 -1.14 5.34 8.18
C GLU A 25 -2.09 4.52 9.05
N LEU A 26 -2.76 5.17 10.00
CA LEU A 26 -3.73 4.51 10.85
C LEU A 26 -5.07 4.40 10.10
N TYR A 27 -5.53 3.18 9.84
CA TYR A 27 -6.83 2.92 9.25
C TYR A 27 -7.85 2.60 10.35
N LEU A 28 -9.03 3.22 10.26
CA LEU A 28 -10.14 3.03 11.20
C LEU A 28 -11.27 2.23 10.51
N PRO A 29 -11.16 0.89 10.45
CA PRO A 29 -12.15 0.07 9.75
C PRO A 29 -13.52 0.09 10.44
N THR A 30 -14.56 -0.08 9.64
CA THR A 30 -15.92 -0.35 10.13
C THR A 30 -16.41 -1.67 9.56
N SER A 31 -17.24 -2.37 10.33
CA SER A 31 -17.96 -3.56 9.85
C SER A 31 -19.07 -3.19 8.86
N LEU A 32 -19.65 -4.20 8.19
CA LEU A 32 -20.82 -4.00 7.33
C LEU A 32 -22.03 -3.41 8.04
N ARG A 33 -22.10 -3.53 9.38
CA ARG A 33 -23.14 -2.92 10.22
C ARG A 33 -22.76 -1.52 10.72
N GLN A 34 -21.72 -0.91 10.14
CA GLN A 34 -21.15 0.38 10.53
C GLN A 34 -20.60 0.43 11.96
N ALA A 35 -20.44 -0.70 12.64
CA ALA A 35 -19.77 -0.75 13.93
C ALA A 35 -18.25 -0.54 13.75
N PRO A 36 -17.59 0.31 14.55
CA PRO A 36 -16.15 0.49 14.51
C PRO A 36 -15.43 -0.81 14.86
N LEU A 37 -14.34 -1.08 14.16
CA LEU A 37 -13.43 -2.19 14.43
C LEU A 37 -12.11 -1.62 14.99
N PRO A 38 -11.27 -2.44 15.66
CA PRO A 38 -9.97 -2.00 16.13
C PRO A 38 -9.14 -1.35 15.01
N PRO A 39 -8.48 -0.21 15.27
CA PRO A 39 -7.58 0.41 14.30
C PRO A 39 -6.49 -0.54 13.85
N VAL A 40 -6.08 -0.42 12.59
CA VAL A 40 -4.97 -1.20 12.02
C VAL A 40 -4.00 -0.29 11.31
N TRP A 41 -2.71 -0.58 11.41
CA TRP A 41 -1.69 0.09 10.62
C TRP A 41 -1.75 -0.38 9.17
N THR A 42 -1.84 0.58 8.26
CA THR A 42 -1.78 0.38 6.81
C THR A 42 -0.68 1.25 6.20
N CYS A 43 -0.53 1.21 4.88
CA CYS A 43 0.34 2.10 4.12
C CYS A 43 -0.52 3.18 3.44
N CYS A 44 -0.13 4.45 3.51
CA CYS A 44 -0.83 5.54 2.84
C CYS A 44 -0.88 5.40 1.30
N HIS A 45 0.01 4.58 0.73
CA HIS A 45 0.02 4.28 -0.70
C HIS A 45 -0.92 3.14 -1.09
N LEU A 46 -1.61 2.50 -0.14
CA LEU A 46 -2.50 1.38 -0.42
C LEU A 46 -3.88 1.89 -0.86
N THR A 47 -4.37 1.39 -2.00
CA THR A 47 -5.71 1.71 -2.50
C THR A 47 -6.38 0.48 -3.09
N ILE A 48 -7.65 0.62 -3.46
CA ILE A 48 -8.43 -0.43 -4.11
C ILE A 48 -8.26 -0.28 -5.62
N GLY A 49 -7.68 -1.29 -6.26
CA GLY A 49 -7.70 -1.44 -7.71
C GLY A 49 -8.83 -2.37 -8.16
N ALA A 50 -9.29 -2.21 -9.39
CA ALA A 50 -10.25 -3.11 -10.03
C ALA A 50 -9.63 -3.76 -11.26
N ILE A 51 -9.90 -5.06 -11.47
CA ILE A 51 -9.46 -5.77 -12.66
C ILE A 51 -10.38 -5.42 -13.83
N LYS A 52 -9.82 -4.87 -14.91
CA LYS A 52 -10.60 -4.49 -16.09
C LYS A 52 -11.25 -5.73 -16.72
N GLY A 53 -12.55 -5.65 -16.97
CA GLY A 53 -13.33 -6.76 -17.55
C GLY A 53 -13.86 -7.77 -16.52
N GLU A 54 -13.51 -7.64 -15.24
CA GLU A 54 -13.97 -8.51 -14.16
C GLU A 54 -14.73 -7.70 -13.10
N LEU A 55 -16.06 -7.61 -13.25
CA LEU A 55 -16.94 -6.88 -12.32
C LEU A 55 -16.81 -7.44 -10.90
N GLY A 56 -16.47 -6.58 -9.94
CA GLY A 56 -16.35 -6.93 -8.52
C GLY A 56 -14.99 -7.52 -8.12
N HIS A 57 -14.07 -7.75 -9.06
CA HIS A 57 -12.73 -8.27 -8.76
C HIS A 57 -11.80 -7.13 -8.36
N LEU A 58 -11.65 -6.96 -7.05
CA LEU A 58 -10.82 -5.93 -6.43
C LEU A 58 -9.47 -6.50 -6.00
N TYR A 59 -8.44 -5.66 -6.01
CA TYR A 59 -7.12 -6.00 -5.49
C TYR A 59 -6.49 -4.84 -4.72
N ALA A 60 -5.50 -5.16 -3.90
CA ALA A 60 -4.74 -4.18 -3.13
C ALA A 60 -3.70 -3.51 -4.04
N ARG A 61 -4.02 -2.35 -4.57
CA ARG A 61 -3.18 -1.58 -5.49
C ARG A 61 -2.23 -0.67 -4.72
N CYS A 62 -1.00 -0.55 -5.21
CA CYS A 62 -0.01 0.38 -4.71
C CYS A 62 0.01 1.64 -5.57
N LEU A 63 -0.21 2.82 -4.97
CA LEU A 63 -0.17 4.12 -5.65
C LEU A 63 1.22 4.48 -6.19
N ILE A 64 2.30 3.89 -5.64
CA ILE A 64 3.65 4.02 -6.23
C ILE A 64 3.70 3.35 -7.61
N GLY A 65 2.92 2.29 -7.82
CA GLY A 65 2.88 1.53 -9.06
C GLY A 65 3.51 0.14 -8.94
N ASP A 66 4.09 -0.32 -10.04
CA ASP A 66 4.65 -1.66 -10.19
C ASP A 66 6.02 -1.83 -9.50
N ALA A 67 6.67 -2.98 -9.72
CA ALA A 67 7.99 -3.27 -9.18
C ALA A 67 9.07 -2.26 -9.64
N ALA A 68 9.02 -1.78 -10.88
CA ALA A 68 9.99 -0.82 -11.40
C ALA A 68 9.78 0.56 -10.77
N ALA A 69 8.53 1.01 -10.67
CA ALA A 69 8.20 2.28 -10.03
C ALA A 69 8.57 2.28 -8.53
N ARG A 70 8.34 1.17 -7.82
CA ARG A 70 8.77 0.99 -6.41
C ARG A 70 10.28 1.05 -6.26
N ARG A 71 11.03 0.44 -7.18
CA ARG A 71 12.49 0.52 -7.19
C ARG A 71 12.97 1.95 -7.41
N GLU A 72 12.40 2.69 -8.36
CA GLU A 72 12.80 4.08 -8.60
C GLU A 72 12.44 4.98 -7.41
N ALA A 73 11.28 4.79 -6.80
CA ALA A 73 10.89 5.52 -5.58
C ALA A 73 11.90 5.29 -4.44
N LEU A 74 12.39 4.05 -4.27
CA LEU A 74 13.45 3.73 -3.33
C LEU A 74 14.76 4.45 -3.68
N LEU A 75 15.21 4.37 -4.93
CA LEU A 75 16.42 5.07 -5.37
C LEU A 75 16.33 6.57 -5.13
N ARG A 76 15.16 7.17 -5.37
CA ARG A 76 14.90 8.59 -5.08
C ARG A 76 15.00 8.90 -3.59
N LYS A 77 14.44 8.06 -2.71
CA LYS A 77 14.55 8.20 -1.25
C LYS A 77 16.03 8.13 -0.80
N LEU A 78 16.78 7.16 -1.32
CA LEU A 78 18.19 6.95 -0.95
C LEU A 78 19.13 8.06 -1.41
N ARG A 79 18.83 8.70 -2.55
CA ARG A 79 19.62 9.85 -3.06
C ARG A 79 19.55 11.07 -2.15
N GLY A 80 18.60 11.12 -1.22
CA GLY A 80 18.38 12.23 -0.30
C GLY A 80 17.91 13.51 -1.01
N PRO A 81 17.56 14.57 -0.26
CA PRO A 81 17.42 15.88 -0.86
C PRO A 81 18.77 16.29 -1.41
N ARG A 82 18.82 16.60 -2.71
CA ARG A 82 20.00 17.23 -3.32
C ARG A 82 20.20 18.54 -2.57
N ALA A 83 21.29 18.66 -1.81
CA ALA A 83 21.68 19.92 -1.20
C ALA A 83 21.77 20.95 -2.34
N ALA A 84 20.87 21.93 -2.31
CA ALA A 84 20.84 23.07 -3.22
C ALA A 84 21.89 24.09 -2.78
#